data_AF-A0A1F3TAB6-F1
#
_entry.id   AF-A0A1F3TAB6-F1
#
_cell.length_a   1.000
_cell.length_b   1.000
_cell.length_c   1.000
_cell.angle_alpha   90.00
_cell.angle_beta   90.00
_cell.angle_gamma   90.00
#
_symmetry.space_group_name_H-M   'P 1'
#
loop_
_entity.id
_entity.type
_entity.pdbx_description
1 polymer ?
#
loop_
_entity_poly.entity_id
_entity_poly.type
_entity_poly.pdbx_seq_one_letter_code
_entity_poly.pdbx_strand_id
1 'polypeptide(L)'
;MAATSTGTDADIWVIFRLRQRLFGVSATHVREMALLTECAKVPKTGSTVRGVMNLRGQVLPVIDLRATLGMTTSVQERDEFIAMLNAREGEHQKWVAELEASVREKREFNLTTDPHKCAFGKWYDTFKTDNLLVTALLGKFDAPHKQIHALGVEVRGLVNKGELEKALHLIELTRTTTLRRMMDLFEEFRTLLNKTREIGLIVQTGTGTAALAVDSVESVEILAEVSQEGLDQISGTPSDGLIQMIGKRKEDQGIVMLLNPENAIQAIGEA
;
A
#
# COMPACT_ATOMS: atom_id res chain seq x y z
N MET A 1 45.99 -13.88 3.07
CA MET A 1 45.24 -13.60 4.31
C MET A 1 44.55 -12.27 4.13
N ALA A 2 43.25 -12.28 3.89
CA ALA A 2 42.41 -11.08 3.87
C ALA A 2 41.34 -11.31 4.95
N ALA A 3 41.18 -10.33 5.84
CA ALA A 3 40.39 -10.44 7.05
C ALA A 3 38.89 -10.47 6.73
N THR A 4 38.30 -11.66 6.73
CA THR A 4 36.88 -11.90 6.92
C THR A 4 36.60 -12.10 8.41
N SER A 5 35.99 -11.11 9.08
CA SER A 5 34.99 -11.32 10.15
C SER A 5 34.68 -10.01 10.89
N THR A 6 33.44 -9.51 10.79
CA THR A 6 32.75 -8.78 11.88
C THR A 6 31.25 -9.05 11.88
N GLY A 7 30.85 -10.27 11.57
CA GLY A 7 29.57 -10.85 11.97
C GLY A 7 29.91 -12.26 12.44
N THR A 8 29.63 -12.59 13.69
CA THR A 8 29.81 -13.96 14.15
C THR A 8 28.83 -14.85 13.39
N ASP A 9 29.24 -16.06 13.05
CA ASP A 9 28.53 -17.10 12.27
C ASP A 9 27.18 -17.57 12.88
N ALA A 10 26.62 -16.79 13.83
CA ALA A 10 25.47 -17.07 14.66
C ALA A 10 24.57 -15.84 14.96
N ASP A 11 24.78 -14.68 14.30
CA ASP A 11 23.95 -13.50 14.55
C ASP A 11 22.52 -13.74 14.03
N ILE A 12 21.53 -13.52 14.89
CA ILE A 12 20.11 -13.65 14.57
C ILE A 12 19.60 -12.32 14.03
N TRP A 13 18.86 -12.36 12.92
CA TRP A 13 18.33 -11.19 12.24
C TRP A 13 16.81 -11.21 12.23
N VAL A 14 16.19 -10.07 12.48
CA VAL A 14 14.77 -9.85 12.21
C VAL A 14 14.65 -9.37 10.78
N ILE A 15 14.05 -10.18 9.92
CA ILE A 15 13.86 -9.92 8.49
C ILE A 15 12.48 -9.31 8.29
N PHE A 16 12.40 -8.24 7.52
CA PHE A 16 11.18 -7.49 7.30
C PHE A 16 11.11 -6.92 5.88
N ARG A 17 9.91 -6.51 5.45
CA ARG A 17 9.70 -5.88 4.14
C ARG A 17 9.58 -4.36 4.23
N LEU A 18 10.15 -3.73 3.22
CA LEU A 18 9.78 -2.38 2.77
C LEU A 18 9.47 -2.49 1.28
N ARG A 19 8.20 -2.30 0.92
CA ARG A 19 7.59 -2.66 -0.36
C ARG A 19 7.93 -4.10 -0.75
N GLN A 20 8.64 -4.27 -1.87
CA GLN A 20 8.96 -5.57 -2.47
C GLN A 20 10.38 -6.05 -2.13
N ARG A 21 11.07 -5.38 -1.19
CA ARG A 21 12.46 -5.67 -0.84
C ARG A 21 12.58 -6.14 0.61
N LEU A 22 13.54 -7.02 0.85
CA LEU A 22 13.86 -7.55 2.17
C LEU A 22 14.96 -6.73 2.84
N PHE A 23 14.73 -6.43 4.10
CA PHE A 23 15.65 -5.76 4.98
C PHE A 23 15.83 -6.56 6.26
N GLY A 24 16.93 -6.32 6.96
CA GLY A 24 17.23 -6.98 8.22
C GLY A 24 17.79 -6.01 9.24
N VAL A 25 17.46 -6.24 10.51
CA VAL A 25 18.15 -5.62 11.64
C VAL A 25 18.59 -6.71 12.60
N SER A 26 19.75 -6.55 13.23
CA SER A 26 20.22 -7.52 14.22
C SER A 26 19.18 -7.63 15.35
N ALA A 27 18.79 -8.85 15.69
CA ALA A 27 17.84 -9.12 16.76
C ALA A 27 18.35 -8.61 18.12
N THR A 28 19.65 -8.43 18.29
CA THR A 28 20.25 -7.86 19.51
C THR A 28 19.78 -6.43 19.79
N HIS A 29 19.40 -5.68 18.76
CA HIS A 29 18.86 -4.33 18.90
C HIS A 29 17.34 -4.32 19.05
N VAL A 30 16.64 -5.41 18.75
CA VAL A 30 15.17 -5.45 18.74
C VAL A 30 14.67 -5.88 20.11
N ARG A 31 13.97 -4.96 20.80
CA ARG A 31 13.35 -5.22 22.10
C ARG A 31 12.02 -5.93 21.97
N GLU A 32 11.14 -5.41 21.10
CA GLU A 32 9.83 -6.01 20.82
C GLU A 32 9.28 -5.53 19.47
N MET A 33 8.26 -6.23 18.98
CA MET A 33 7.46 -5.80 17.83
C MET A 33 6.11 -5.33 18.34
N ALA A 34 5.67 -4.16 17.88
CA ALA A 34 4.38 -3.60 18.26
C ALA A 34 3.59 -3.22 17.01
N LEU A 35 2.26 -3.30 17.08
CA LEU A 35 1.43 -2.70 16.04
C LEU A 35 1.56 -1.17 16.13
N LEU A 36 1.90 -0.53 15.02
CA LEU A 36 1.88 0.92 14.95
C LEU A 36 0.44 1.42 14.94
N THR A 37 0.17 2.37 15.83
CA THR A 37 -1.05 3.18 15.84
C THR A 37 -0.78 4.53 15.20
N GLU A 38 -1.81 5.37 15.12
CA GLU A 38 -1.61 6.76 14.71
C GLU A 38 -0.53 7.42 15.60
N CYS A 39 0.45 8.01 14.92
CA CYS A 39 1.56 8.71 15.55
C CYS A 39 1.16 10.18 15.78
N ALA A 40 1.45 10.71 16.96
CA ALA A 40 1.29 12.14 17.20
C ALA A 40 2.40 12.89 16.44
N LYS A 41 2.03 13.83 15.57
CA LYS A 41 3.00 14.61 14.79
C LYS A 41 3.84 15.49 15.70
N VAL A 42 5.15 15.53 15.44
CA VAL A 42 6.09 16.43 16.13
C VAL A 42 6.42 17.58 15.18
N PRO A 43 6.18 18.84 15.56
CA PRO A 43 6.52 20.00 14.72
C PRO A 43 8.02 20.07 14.40
N LYS A 44 8.35 20.60 13.22
CA LYS A 44 9.74 20.88 12.77
C LYS A 44 10.66 19.64 12.73
N THR A 45 10.11 18.46 12.47
CA THR A 45 10.91 17.25 12.26
C THR A 45 11.11 16.98 10.77
N GLY A 46 12.21 16.31 10.42
CA GLY A 46 12.48 15.86 9.05
C GLY A 46 11.44 14.84 8.56
N SER A 47 11.36 14.65 7.24
CA SER A 47 10.39 13.74 6.60
C SER A 47 10.54 12.26 6.99
N THR A 48 11.69 11.89 7.56
CA THR A 48 12.00 10.54 8.06
C THR A 48 11.35 10.24 9.40
N VAL A 49 10.98 11.28 10.17
CA VAL A 49 10.32 11.13 11.47
C VAL A 49 8.82 11.24 11.26
N ARG A 50 8.12 10.12 11.48
CA ARG A 50 6.66 10.07 11.37
C ARG A 50 5.97 10.79 12.52
N GLY A 51 6.60 10.83 13.69
CA GLY A 51 6.10 11.46 14.90
C GLY A 51 6.53 10.68 16.15
N VAL A 52 5.64 10.63 17.15
CA VAL A 52 5.84 9.83 18.36
C VAL A 52 4.67 8.88 18.61
N MET A 53 4.95 7.74 19.22
CA MET A 53 3.95 6.78 19.70
C MET A 53 4.07 6.58 21.21
N ASN A 54 2.97 6.18 21.85
CA ASN A 54 2.98 5.75 23.24
C ASN A 54 2.99 4.21 23.29
N LEU A 55 4.05 3.64 23.84
CA LEU A 55 4.18 2.22 24.10
C LEU A 55 4.20 1.98 25.61
N ARG A 56 3.07 1.50 26.16
CA ARG A 56 2.91 1.17 27.59
C ARG A 56 3.35 2.30 28.54
N GLY A 57 3.02 3.55 28.19
CA GLY A 57 3.38 4.74 28.96
C GLY A 57 4.69 5.40 28.55
N GLN A 58 5.50 4.75 27.72
CA GLN A 58 6.75 5.29 27.19
C GLN A 58 6.50 5.98 25.85
N VAL A 59 6.88 7.26 25.74
CA VAL A 59 6.83 8.00 24.48
C VAL A 59 8.08 7.67 23.67
N LEU A 60 7.90 7.13 22.46
CA LEU A 60 8.97 6.72 21.56
C LEU A 60 8.87 7.47 20.23
N PRO A 61 9.99 7.96 19.67
CA PRO A 61 10.00 8.47 18.30
C PRO A 61 9.73 7.33 17.32
N VAL A 62 8.98 7.63 16.26
CA VAL A 62 8.69 6.70 15.17
C VAL A 62 9.41 7.16 13.92
N ILE A 63 10.33 6.34 13.43
CA ILE A 63 11.10 6.57 12.20
C ILE A 63 10.44 5.77 11.08
N ASP A 64 10.13 6.44 9.97
CA ASP A 64 9.59 5.81 8.78
C ASP A 64 10.73 5.33 7.88
N LEU A 65 11.03 4.03 7.88
CA LEU A 65 12.16 3.51 7.10
C LEU A 65 11.96 3.64 5.59
N ARG A 66 10.72 3.66 5.09
CA ARG A 66 10.48 3.96 3.68
C ARG A 66 10.90 5.39 3.38
N ALA A 67 10.49 6.36 4.20
CA ALA A 67 10.90 7.76 4.03
C ALA A 67 12.42 7.95 4.15
N THR A 68 13.06 7.30 5.13
CA THR A 68 14.52 7.34 5.30
C THR A 68 15.27 6.78 4.09
N LEU A 69 14.69 5.80 3.41
CA LEU A 69 15.23 5.24 2.17
C LEU A 69 14.78 5.98 0.89
N GLY A 70 14.13 7.13 1.02
CA GLY A 70 13.63 7.91 -0.12
C GLY A 70 12.47 7.26 -0.89
N MET A 71 11.78 6.31 -0.27
CA MET A 71 10.60 5.64 -0.84
C MET A 71 9.30 6.36 -0.46
N THR A 72 8.26 6.21 -1.29
CA THR A 72 6.89 6.59 -0.92
C THR A 72 6.47 5.85 0.34
N THR A 73 6.02 6.59 1.36
CA THR A 73 5.57 5.98 2.62
C THR A 73 4.32 5.15 2.41
N SER A 74 4.09 4.17 3.28
CA SER A 74 2.88 3.35 3.28
C SER A 74 1.60 4.20 3.42
N VAL A 75 1.66 5.27 4.22
CA VAL A 75 0.57 6.23 4.41
C VAL A 75 0.28 6.98 3.11
N GLN A 76 1.32 7.51 2.45
CA GLN A 76 1.15 8.18 1.16
C GLN A 76 0.58 7.24 0.10
N GLU A 77 1.14 6.04 -0.04
CA GLU A 77 0.67 5.01 -0.98
C GLU A 77 -0.80 4.66 -0.74
N ARG A 78 -1.20 4.48 0.52
CA ARG A 78 -2.59 4.21 0.89
C ARG A 78 -3.51 5.39 0.56
N ASP A 79 -3.11 6.60 0.89
CA ASP A 79 -3.93 7.80 0.70
C ASP A 79 -4.12 8.09 -0.81
N GLU A 80 -3.07 7.91 -1.62
CA GLU A 80 -3.15 7.96 -3.08
C GLU A 80 -4.10 6.90 -3.63
N PHE A 81 -4.04 5.68 -3.09
CA PHE A 81 -4.93 4.59 -3.50
C PHE A 81 -6.40 4.88 -3.13
N ILE A 82 -6.67 5.38 -1.93
CA ILE A 82 -8.02 5.80 -1.51
C ILE A 82 -8.54 6.93 -2.40
N ALA A 83 -7.70 7.92 -2.73
CA ALA A 83 -8.07 9.00 -3.63
C ALA A 83 -8.45 8.49 -5.03
N MET A 84 -7.69 7.53 -5.56
CA MET A 84 -8.01 6.86 -6.82
C MET A 84 -9.36 6.14 -6.74
N LEU A 85 -9.64 5.36 -5.68
CA LEU A 85 -10.91 4.67 -5.48
C LEU A 85 -12.09 5.66 -5.43
N ASN A 86 -11.95 6.77 -4.71
CA ASN A 86 -12.97 7.82 -4.65
C ASN A 86 -13.26 8.42 -6.03
N ALA A 87 -12.23 8.65 -6.84
CA ALA A 87 -12.40 9.14 -8.21
C ALA A 87 -13.18 8.13 -9.06
N ARG A 88 -12.81 6.84 -9.01
CA ARG A 88 -13.48 5.77 -9.77
C ARG A 88 -14.93 5.55 -9.34
N GLU A 89 -15.23 5.66 -8.05
CA GLU A 89 -16.60 5.62 -7.54
C GLU A 89 -17.44 6.75 -8.16
N GLY A 90 -16.96 7.99 -8.07
CA GLY A 90 -17.65 9.15 -8.60
C GLY A 90 -17.82 9.11 -10.12
N GLU A 91 -16.86 8.54 -10.86
CA GLU A 91 -16.96 8.35 -12.31
C GLU A 91 -18.13 7.43 -12.70
N HIS A 92 -18.39 6.34 -11.96
CA HIS A 92 -19.54 5.45 -12.24
C HIS A 92 -20.89 6.12 -11.93
N GLN A 93 -20.96 6.89 -10.83
CA GLN A 93 -22.16 7.66 -10.52
C GLN A 93 -22.47 8.67 -11.63
N LYS A 94 -21.46 9.41 -12.08
CA LYS A 94 -21.57 10.35 -13.20
C LYS A 94 -21.95 9.65 -14.50
N TRP A 95 -21.41 8.46 -14.77
CA TRP A 95 -21.74 7.70 -15.96
C TRP A 95 -23.23 7.33 -16.03
N VAL A 96 -23.81 6.85 -14.92
CA VAL A 96 -25.25 6.52 -14.85
C VAL A 96 -26.12 7.77 -14.92
N ALA A 97 -25.71 8.87 -14.27
CA ALA A 97 -26.41 10.14 -14.34
C ALA A 97 -26.42 10.71 -15.78
N GLU A 98 -25.28 10.61 -16.47
CA GLU A 98 -25.12 11.05 -17.86
C GLU A 98 -25.95 10.18 -18.82
N LEU A 99 -26.04 8.87 -18.57
CA LEU A 99 -26.91 7.99 -19.34
C LEU A 99 -28.39 8.41 -19.18
N GLU A 100 -28.85 8.67 -17.96
CA GLU A 100 -30.21 9.18 -17.72
C GLU A 100 -30.46 10.52 -18.42
N ALA A 101 -29.53 11.47 -18.27
CA ALA A 101 -29.63 12.78 -18.90
C ALA A 101 -29.74 12.66 -20.43
N SER A 102 -28.94 11.79 -21.05
CA SER A 102 -29.00 11.55 -22.50
C SER A 102 -30.36 11.07 -22.98
N VAL A 103 -31.03 10.20 -22.20
CA VAL A 103 -32.38 9.69 -22.51
C VAL A 103 -33.42 10.79 -22.35
N ARG A 104 -33.37 11.56 -21.26
CA ARG A 104 -34.33 12.65 -20.98
C ARG A 104 -34.24 13.77 -22.02
N GLU A 105 -33.01 14.13 -22.38
CA GLU A 105 -32.70 15.18 -23.36
C GLU A 105 -32.81 14.69 -24.80
N LYS A 106 -33.01 13.39 -25.02
CA LYS A 106 -33.10 12.75 -26.35
C LYS A 106 -31.87 13.00 -27.21
N ARG A 107 -30.68 12.92 -26.60
CA ARG A 107 -29.38 13.07 -27.27
C ARG A 107 -28.60 11.77 -27.26
N GLU A 108 -27.58 11.70 -28.12
CA GLU A 108 -26.67 10.56 -28.13
C GLU A 108 -25.88 10.46 -26.82
N PHE A 109 -25.70 9.22 -26.36
CA PHE A 109 -24.85 8.88 -25.22
C PHE A 109 -23.43 8.58 -25.69
N ASN A 110 -22.47 9.41 -25.28
CA ASN A 110 -21.11 9.41 -25.85
C ASN A 110 -20.05 8.73 -24.96
N LEU A 111 -20.40 8.29 -23.75
CA LEU A 111 -19.43 7.59 -22.89
C LEU A 111 -19.27 6.13 -23.34
N THR A 112 -18.10 5.56 -23.04
CA THR A 112 -17.82 4.15 -23.33
C THR A 112 -18.80 3.22 -22.61
N THR A 113 -19.30 2.22 -23.34
CA THR A 113 -20.10 1.09 -22.80
C THR A 113 -19.27 -0.18 -22.64
N ASP A 114 -17.98 -0.11 -22.99
CA ASP A 114 -17.04 -1.20 -22.74
C ASP A 114 -16.44 -1.04 -21.32
N PRO A 115 -16.65 -2.01 -20.41
CA PRO A 115 -16.16 -1.93 -19.04
C PRO A 115 -14.63 -1.86 -18.97
N HIS A 116 -13.89 -2.49 -19.89
CA HIS A 116 -12.42 -2.51 -19.87
C HIS A 116 -11.80 -1.20 -20.39
N LYS A 117 -12.60 -0.35 -21.04
CA LYS A 117 -12.14 0.96 -21.56
C LYS A 117 -12.38 2.11 -20.59
N CYS A 118 -13.18 1.92 -19.54
CA CYS A 118 -13.36 2.93 -18.50
C CYS A 118 -12.09 3.02 -17.62
N ALA A 119 -11.91 4.13 -16.91
CA ALA A 119 -10.68 4.35 -16.13
C ALA A 119 -10.55 3.38 -14.94
N PHE A 120 -11.67 2.89 -14.41
CA PHE A 120 -11.69 1.80 -13.43
C PHE A 120 -11.31 0.46 -14.06
N GLY A 121 -11.91 0.08 -15.20
CA GLY A 121 -11.62 -1.17 -15.89
C GLY A 121 -10.14 -1.32 -16.26
N LYS A 122 -9.54 -0.27 -16.84
CA LYS A 122 -8.10 -0.26 -17.15
C LYS A 122 -7.23 -0.52 -15.92
N TRP A 123 -7.60 0.06 -14.78
CA TRP A 123 -6.90 -0.16 -13.51
C TRP A 123 -7.18 -1.58 -12.98
N TYR A 124 -8.44 -2.00 -12.97
CA TYR A 124 -8.89 -3.31 -12.52
C TYR A 124 -8.18 -4.47 -13.24
N ASP A 125 -8.01 -4.34 -14.57
CA ASP A 125 -7.37 -5.36 -15.40
C ASP A 125 -5.85 -5.47 -15.14
N THR A 126 -5.22 -4.36 -14.74
CA THR A 126 -3.75 -4.27 -14.58
C THR A 126 -3.27 -4.39 -13.14
N PHE A 127 -4.14 -4.12 -12.15
CA PHE A 127 -3.79 -4.18 -10.74
C PHE A 127 -3.43 -5.61 -10.32
N LYS A 128 -2.36 -5.73 -9.51
CA LYS A 128 -1.87 -6.99 -8.93
C LYS A 128 -1.61 -6.82 -7.45
N THR A 129 -1.92 -7.85 -6.68
CA THR A 129 -1.66 -7.89 -5.24
C THR A 129 -1.54 -9.35 -4.80
N ASP A 130 -0.66 -9.60 -3.84
CA ASP A 130 -0.53 -10.91 -3.19
C ASP A 130 -1.46 -11.03 -1.96
N ASN A 131 -2.17 -9.95 -1.62
CA ASN A 131 -3.10 -9.94 -0.51
C ASN A 131 -4.41 -10.64 -0.91
N LEU A 132 -4.64 -11.82 -0.31
CA LEU A 132 -5.82 -12.65 -0.59
C LEU A 132 -7.14 -11.95 -0.26
N LEU A 133 -7.20 -11.14 0.80
CA LEU A 133 -8.41 -10.39 1.17
C LEU A 133 -8.72 -9.31 0.15
N VAL A 134 -7.70 -8.59 -0.31
CA VAL A 134 -7.83 -7.57 -1.37
C VAL A 134 -8.27 -8.24 -2.67
N THR A 135 -7.67 -9.37 -3.03
CA THR A 135 -8.02 -10.15 -4.23
C THR A 135 -9.49 -10.60 -4.18
N ALA A 136 -9.92 -11.18 -3.07
CA ALA A 136 -11.29 -11.66 -2.90
C ALA A 136 -12.32 -10.51 -2.96
N LEU A 137 -12.00 -9.35 -2.38
CA LEU A 137 -12.88 -8.19 -2.42
C LEU A 137 -12.93 -7.55 -3.81
N LEU A 138 -11.78 -7.40 -4.46
CA LEU A 138 -11.69 -6.85 -5.82
C LEU A 138 -12.48 -7.69 -6.82
N GLY A 139 -12.43 -9.02 -6.71
CA GLY A 139 -13.22 -9.93 -7.55
C GLY A 139 -14.73 -9.65 -7.53
N LYS A 140 -15.27 -9.11 -6.43
CA LYS A 140 -16.70 -8.79 -6.30
C LYS A 140 -17.14 -7.62 -7.18
N PHE A 141 -16.22 -6.80 -7.67
CA PHE A 141 -16.53 -5.67 -8.56
C PHE A 141 -16.89 -6.12 -9.99
N ASP A 142 -16.43 -7.29 -10.44
CA ASP A 142 -16.54 -7.70 -11.85
C ASP A 142 -17.99 -7.74 -12.36
N ALA A 143 -18.86 -8.45 -11.63
CA ALA A 143 -20.25 -8.60 -12.00
C ALA A 143 -21.03 -7.27 -12.04
N PRO A 144 -21.06 -6.44 -10.97
CA PRO A 144 -21.76 -5.16 -11.02
C PRO A 144 -21.14 -4.19 -12.03
N HIS A 145 -19.82 -4.19 -12.23
CA HIS A 145 -19.16 -3.34 -13.22
C HIS A 145 -19.62 -3.68 -14.65
N LYS A 146 -19.62 -4.96 -15.03
CA LYS A 146 -20.11 -5.42 -16.34
C LYS A 146 -21.59 -5.10 -16.54
N GLN A 147 -22.41 -5.28 -15.50
CA GLN A 147 -23.85 -4.97 -15.56
C GLN A 147 -24.12 -3.47 -15.78
N ILE A 148 -23.40 -2.58 -15.08
CA ILE A 148 -23.53 -1.13 -15.28
C ILE A 148 -23.19 -0.74 -16.72
N HIS A 149 -22.15 -1.33 -17.30
CA HIS A 149 -21.76 -1.02 -18.68
C HIS A 149 -22.72 -1.63 -19.72
N ALA A 150 -23.25 -2.83 -19.47
CA ALA A 150 -24.28 -3.46 -20.29
C ALA A 150 -25.58 -2.63 -20.36
N LEU A 151 -25.94 -1.95 -19.26
CA LEU A 151 -27.09 -1.03 -19.21
C LEU A 151 -27.08 -0.03 -20.37
N GLY A 152 -25.92 0.54 -20.71
CA GLY A 152 -25.82 1.55 -21.77
C GLY A 152 -26.12 0.98 -23.17
N VAL A 153 -25.90 -0.33 -23.38
CA VAL A 153 -26.27 -1.03 -24.62
C VAL A 153 -27.78 -1.30 -24.64
N GLU A 154 -28.33 -1.78 -23.53
CA GLU A 154 -29.76 -2.09 -23.40
C GLU A 154 -30.63 -0.84 -23.54
N VAL A 155 -30.27 0.24 -22.83
CA VAL A 155 -30.94 1.55 -22.89
C VAL A 155 -30.95 2.08 -24.31
N ARG A 156 -29.82 2.00 -25.04
CA ARG A 156 -29.75 2.43 -26.45
C ARG A 156 -30.71 1.64 -27.33
N GLY A 157 -30.83 0.32 -27.10
CA GLY A 157 -31.79 -0.52 -27.79
C GLY A 157 -33.25 -0.10 -27.54
N LEU A 158 -33.59 0.29 -26.32
CA LEU A 158 -34.93 0.79 -25.96
C LEU A 158 -35.21 2.17 -26.57
N VAL A 159 -34.25 3.09 -26.51
CA VAL A 159 -34.35 4.43 -27.11
C VAL A 159 -34.57 4.33 -28.62
N ASN A 160 -33.84 3.46 -29.32
CA ASN A 160 -34.01 3.25 -30.77
C ASN A 160 -35.39 2.70 -31.14
N LYS A 161 -36.07 2.03 -30.20
CA LYS A 161 -37.46 1.54 -30.36
C LYS A 161 -38.51 2.57 -29.91
N GLY A 162 -38.09 3.74 -29.43
CA GLY A 162 -38.98 4.77 -28.87
C GLY A 162 -39.50 4.45 -27.46
N GLU A 163 -38.94 3.44 -26.78
CA GLU A 163 -39.40 2.96 -25.48
C GLU A 163 -38.75 3.73 -24.30
N LEU A 164 -38.90 5.07 -24.28
CA LEU A 164 -38.21 5.96 -23.34
C LEU A 164 -38.54 5.68 -21.86
N GLU A 165 -39.81 5.42 -21.53
CA GLU A 165 -40.23 5.12 -20.16
C GLU A 165 -39.60 3.83 -19.62
N LYS A 166 -39.51 2.79 -20.47
CA LYS A 166 -38.83 1.54 -20.11
C LYS A 166 -37.33 1.77 -19.90
N ALA A 167 -36.70 2.60 -20.73
CA ALA A 167 -35.29 2.95 -20.58
C ALA A 167 -35.02 3.65 -19.25
N LEU A 168 -35.83 4.66 -18.90
CA LEU A 168 -35.71 5.39 -17.63
C LEU A 168 -35.96 4.48 -16.42
N HIS A 169 -36.96 3.59 -16.51
CA HIS A 169 -37.23 2.61 -15.46
C HIS A 169 -36.04 1.66 -15.24
N LEU A 170 -35.44 1.14 -16.31
CA LEU A 170 -34.28 0.26 -16.23
C LEU A 170 -33.05 0.96 -15.63
N ILE A 171 -32.84 2.23 -15.95
CA ILE A 171 -31.77 3.06 -15.36
C ILE A 171 -31.99 3.19 -13.85
N GLU A 172 -33.20 3.52 -13.42
CA GLU A 172 -33.50 3.71 -12.00
C GLU A 172 -33.40 2.39 -11.21
N LEU A 173 -33.86 1.28 -11.78
CA LEU A 173 -33.68 -0.05 -11.20
C LEU A 173 -32.18 -0.36 -11.02
N THR A 174 -31.37 -0.13 -12.06
CA THR A 174 -29.92 -0.40 -12.00
C THR A 174 -29.20 0.52 -11.01
N ARG A 175 -29.63 1.79 -10.91
CA ARG A 175 -29.12 2.75 -9.93
C ARG A 175 -29.33 2.28 -8.50
N THR A 176 -30.55 1.87 -8.18
CA THR A 176 -30.95 1.48 -6.81
C THR A 176 -30.47 0.09 -6.41
N THR A 177 -30.08 -0.76 -7.37
CA THR A 177 -29.60 -2.12 -7.13
C THR A 177 -28.10 -2.27 -7.43
N THR A 178 -27.72 -2.40 -8.70
CA THR A 178 -26.34 -2.69 -9.13
C THR A 178 -25.36 -1.57 -8.83
N LEU A 179 -25.71 -0.31 -9.13
CA LEU A 179 -24.83 0.82 -8.83
C LEU A 179 -24.69 0.98 -7.31
N ARG A 180 -25.78 0.87 -6.55
CA ARG A 180 -25.72 0.88 -5.08
C ARG A 180 -24.76 -0.19 -4.55
N ARG A 181 -24.87 -1.43 -5.06
CA ARG A 181 -23.95 -2.51 -4.70
C ARG A 181 -22.49 -2.18 -5.04
N MET A 182 -22.25 -1.55 -6.20
CA MET A 182 -20.92 -1.09 -6.59
C MET A 182 -20.37 -0.05 -5.60
N MET A 183 -21.19 0.89 -5.12
CA MET A 183 -20.78 1.89 -4.13
C MET A 183 -20.46 1.24 -2.77
N ASP A 184 -21.28 0.28 -2.34
CA ASP A 184 -21.02 -0.46 -1.12
C ASP A 184 -19.69 -1.22 -1.19
N LEU A 185 -19.33 -1.77 -2.36
CA LEU A 185 -18.03 -2.42 -2.58
C LEU A 185 -16.86 -1.45 -2.49
N PHE A 186 -16.97 -0.23 -3.04
CA PHE A 186 -15.94 0.80 -2.87
C PHE A 186 -15.72 1.15 -1.40
N GLU A 187 -16.80 1.23 -0.62
CA GLU A 187 -16.73 1.51 0.82
C GLU A 187 -16.14 0.34 1.62
N GLU A 188 -16.54 -0.90 1.31
CA GLU A 188 -15.92 -2.12 1.85
C GLU A 188 -14.41 -2.11 1.60
N PHE A 189 -13.97 -1.71 0.40
CA PHE A 189 -12.56 -1.69 0.01
C PHE A 189 -11.76 -0.62 0.76
N ARG A 190 -12.28 0.61 0.87
CA ARG A 190 -11.66 1.67 1.68
C ARG A 190 -11.53 1.26 3.15
N THR A 191 -12.58 0.65 3.70
CA THR A 191 -12.57 0.14 5.08
C THR A 191 -11.48 -0.91 5.28
N LEU A 192 -11.28 -1.80 4.31
CA LEU A 192 -10.20 -2.80 4.34
C LEU A 192 -8.82 -2.12 4.37
N LEU A 193 -8.57 -1.16 3.48
CA LEU A 193 -7.29 -0.46 3.39
C LEU A 193 -6.93 0.30 4.68
N ASN A 194 -7.91 0.90 5.34
CA ASN A 194 -7.72 1.62 6.60
C ASN A 194 -7.43 0.71 7.81
N LYS A 195 -7.73 -0.59 7.72
CA LYS A 195 -7.50 -1.55 8.80
C LYS A 195 -6.11 -2.18 8.79
N THR A 196 -5.38 -2.06 7.69
CA THR A 196 -4.01 -2.57 7.56
C THR A 196 -3.09 -1.79 8.50
N ARG A 197 -2.56 -2.46 9.52
CA ARG A 197 -1.66 -1.86 10.51
C ARG A 197 -0.22 -2.24 10.20
N GLU A 198 0.64 -1.25 10.23
CA GLU A 198 2.08 -1.45 10.11
C GLU A 198 2.68 -1.99 11.40
N ILE A 199 3.88 -2.55 11.30
CA ILE A 199 4.63 -3.05 12.44
C ILE A 199 5.71 -2.02 12.79
N GLY A 200 5.83 -1.75 14.09
CA GLY A 200 6.91 -0.98 14.67
C GLY A 200 7.91 -1.93 15.29
N LEU A 201 9.12 -1.98 14.75
CA LEU A 201 10.25 -2.65 15.41
C LEU A 201 10.79 -1.72 16.47
N ILE A 202 10.60 -2.06 17.75
CA ILE A 202 11.12 -1.27 18.86
C ILE A 202 12.59 -1.63 19.01
N VAL A 203 13.45 -0.70 18.58
CA VAL A 203 14.90 -0.88 18.63
C VAL A 203 15.50 -0.07 19.76
N GLN A 204 16.49 -0.66 20.43
CA GLN A 204 17.29 -0.02 21.46
C GLN A 204 18.76 -0.11 21.07
N THR A 205 19.41 1.03 21.07
CA THR A 205 20.82 1.20 20.71
C THR A 205 21.54 2.05 21.76
N GLY A 206 22.84 2.28 21.58
CA GLY A 206 23.58 3.22 22.44
C GLY A 206 23.07 4.66 22.36
N THR A 207 22.42 5.03 21.25
CA THR A 207 21.91 6.39 20.98
C THR A 207 20.48 6.63 21.47
N GLY A 208 19.74 5.57 21.82
CA GLY A 208 18.40 5.69 22.40
C GLY A 208 17.46 4.54 22.08
N THR A 209 16.16 4.79 22.21
CA THR A 209 15.10 3.83 21.84
C THR A 209 14.15 4.49 20.85
N ALA A 210 13.84 3.81 19.76
CA ALA A 210 12.92 4.28 18.73
C ALA A 210 12.07 3.13 18.19
N ALA A 211 10.96 3.46 17.54
CA ALA A 211 10.19 2.52 16.73
C ALA A 211 10.54 2.72 15.25
N LEU A 212 11.00 1.67 14.58
CA LEU A 212 11.18 1.66 13.13
C LEU A 212 9.89 1.16 12.49
N ALA A 213 9.23 2.00 11.69
CA ALA A 213 8.05 1.61 10.94
C ALA A 213 8.45 0.77 9.72
N VAL A 214 7.89 -0.45 9.65
CA VAL A 214 8.09 -1.43 8.59
C VAL A 214 6.75 -1.98 8.11
N ASP A 215 6.71 -2.51 6.90
CA ASP A 215 5.44 -2.98 6.32
C ASP A 215 4.99 -4.31 6.93
N SER A 216 5.92 -5.26 7.03
CA SER A 216 5.70 -6.58 7.59
C SER A 216 7.00 -7.15 8.12
N VAL A 217 6.91 -8.01 9.13
CA VAL A 217 8.02 -8.87 9.57
C VAL A 217 7.82 -10.23 8.93
N GLU A 218 8.86 -10.72 8.28
CA GLU A 218 8.84 -11.96 7.49
C GLU A 218 9.34 -13.16 8.30
N SER A 219 10.49 -13.00 8.95
CA SER A 219 11.10 -14.09 9.72
C SER A 219 12.09 -13.56 10.75
N VAL A 220 12.48 -14.45 11.67
CA VAL A 220 13.63 -14.26 12.55
C VAL A 220 14.56 -15.43 12.29
N GLU A 221 15.70 -15.17 11.67
CA GLU A 221 16.57 -16.23 11.15
C GLU A 221 18.06 -15.88 11.21
N ILE A 222 18.90 -16.91 11.08
CA ILE A 222 20.33 -16.76 10.87
C ILE A 222 20.57 -16.81 9.37
N LEU A 223 21.25 -15.79 8.85
CA LEU A 223 21.57 -15.68 7.42
C LEU A 223 22.68 -16.67 7.02
N ALA A 224 22.68 -17.10 5.76
CA ALA A 224 23.67 -18.02 5.21
C ALA A 224 25.03 -17.35 5.02
N GLU A 225 24.98 -16.11 4.53
CA GLU A 225 26.15 -15.27 4.28
C GLU A 225 25.82 -13.84 4.67
N VAL A 226 26.79 -13.15 5.25
CA VAL A 226 26.72 -11.71 5.57
C VAL A 226 28.03 -11.08 5.13
N SER A 227 27.97 -10.06 4.28
CA SER A 227 29.16 -9.38 3.78
C SER A 227 28.90 -7.91 3.45
N GLN A 228 29.96 -7.12 3.37
CA GLN A 228 29.91 -5.76 2.82
C GLN A 228 30.12 -5.74 1.30
N GLU A 229 30.56 -6.86 0.72
CA GLU A 229 30.79 -6.97 -0.71
C GLU A 229 29.47 -6.85 -1.49
N GLY A 230 29.45 -6.00 -2.52
CA GLY A 230 28.28 -5.80 -3.37
C GLY A 230 27.37 -4.64 -2.97
N LEU A 231 27.63 -3.93 -1.86
CA LEU A 231 26.88 -2.71 -1.48
C LEU A 231 26.86 -1.67 -2.61
N ASP A 232 28.02 -1.42 -3.23
CA ASP A 232 28.19 -0.47 -4.32
C ASP A 232 27.42 -0.86 -5.60
N GLN A 233 27.03 -2.13 -5.74
CA GLN A 233 26.27 -2.63 -6.88
C GLN A 233 24.76 -2.51 -6.66
N ILE A 234 24.30 -2.22 -5.44
CA ILE A 234 22.88 -2.01 -5.15
C ILE A 234 22.52 -0.56 -5.48
N SER A 235 21.96 -0.37 -6.67
CA SER A 235 21.44 0.94 -7.10
C SER A 235 20.31 1.43 -6.17
N GLY A 236 20.44 2.65 -5.66
CA GLY A 236 19.41 3.31 -4.85
C GLY A 236 19.49 3.07 -3.34
N THR A 237 20.63 2.60 -2.81
CA THR A 237 20.92 2.74 -1.38
C THR A 237 21.21 4.21 -1.07
N PRO A 238 20.53 4.85 -0.10
CA PRO A 238 20.95 6.17 0.36
C PRO A 238 22.39 6.11 0.84
N SER A 239 23.16 7.14 0.50
CA SER A 239 24.57 7.33 0.86
C SER A 239 24.83 7.45 2.38
N ASP A 240 23.79 7.41 3.20
CA ASP A 240 23.84 7.84 4.61
C ASP A 240 24.24 6.73 5.58
N GLY A 241 24.83 5.64 5.09
CA GLY A 241 25.37 4.56 5.91
C GLY A 241 24.31 3.72 6.66
N LEU A 242 23.02 3.91 6.37
CA LEU A 242 21.93 3.17 6.99
C LEU A 242 21.98 1.67 6.65
N ILE A 243 22.26 1.32 5.39
CA ILE A 243 22.50 -0.05 4.94
C ILE A 243 24.01 -0.29 4.99
N GLN A 244 24.45 -1.26 5.79
CA GLN A 244 25.87 -1.51 6.04
C GLN A 244 26.35 -2.85 5.51
N MET A 245 25.46 -3.81 5.28
CA MET A 245 25.81 -5.14 4.83
C MET A 245 24.70 -5.72 3.98
N ILE A 246 25.04 -6.78 3.25
CA ILE A 246 24.12 -7.62 2.51
C ILE A 246 24.16 -9.01 3.12
N GLY A 247 22.97 -9.55 3.34
CA GLY A 247 22.75 -10.91 3.77
C GLY A 247 22.17 -11.78 2.66
N LYS A 248 22.43 -13.09 2.70
CA LYS A 248 21.68 -14.09 1.94
C LYS A 248 20.90 -14.99 2.88
N ARG A 249 19.62 -15.21 2.58
CA ARG A 249 18.78 -16.14 3.34
C ARG A 249 19.19 -17.60 3.07
N LYS A 250 19.05 -18.46 4.09
CA LYS A 250 19.32 -19.90 3.96
C LYS A 250 18.30 -20.62 3.08
N GLU A 251 17.05 -20.20 3.15
CA GLU A 251 15.91 -20.87 2.54
C GLU A 251 15.88 -20.74 1.01
N ASP A 252 16.06 -19.52 0.49
CA ASP A 252 15.82 -19.18 -0.91
C ASP A 252 16.98 -18.42 -1.57
N GLN A 253 18.10 -18.25 -0.85
CA GLN A 253 19.23 -17.39 -1.27
C GLN A 253 18.83 -15.93 -1.54
N GLY A 254 17.66 -15.50 -1.04
CA GLY A 254 17.15 -14.16 -1.18
C GLY A 254 18.10 -13.13 -0.55
N ILE A 255 18.25 -12.00 -1.24
CA ILE A 255 19.11 -10.89 -0.80
C ILE A 255 18.37 -10.07 0.26
N VAL A 256 19.04 -9.82 1.38
CA VAL A 256 18.55 -8.98 2.48
C VAL A 256 19.51 -7.81 2.67
N MET A 257 18.99 -6.58 2.67
CA MET A 257 19.79 -5.40 3.02
C MET A 257 19.79 -5.19 4.54
N LEU A 258 20.96 -5.27 5.15
CA LEU A 258 21.11 -5.24 6.61
C LEU A 258 21.40 -3.83 7.09
N LEU A 259 20.55 -3.37 7.99
CA LEU A 259 20.50 -2.00 8.48
C LEU A 259 21.24 -1.88 9.81
N ASN A 260 21.89 -0.73 10.00
CA ASN A 260 22.36 -0.30 11.31
C ASN A 260 21.34 0.66 11.94
N PRO A 261 20.63 0.25 13.01
CA PRO A 261 19.60 1.07 13.63
C PRO A 261 20.15 2.31 14.33
N GLU A 262 21.43 2.37 14.66
CA GLU A 262 22.05 3.57 15.25
C GLU A 262 21.99 4.76 14.30
N ASN A 263 22.27 4.53 13.01
CA ASN A 263 22.25 5.56 11.98
C ASN A 263 20.82 6.06 11.72
N ALA A 264 19.82 5.18 11.83
CA ALA A 264 18.41 5.57 11.74
C ALA A 264 18.00 6.52 12.88
N ILE A 265 18.49 6.26 14.11
CA ILE A 265 18.17 7.06 15.30
C ILE A 265 18.95 8.37 15.30
N GLN A 266 20.23 8.35 14.93
CA GLN A 266 21.08 9.54 14.90
C GLN A 266 20.54 10.61 13.95
N ALA A 267 19.93 10.20 12.82
CA ALA A 267 19.29 11.10 11.86
C ALA A 267 18.13 11.93 12.47
N ILE A 268 17.60 11.57 13.66
CA ILE A 268 16.61 12.38 14.38
C ILE A 268 17.25 13.64 14.98
N GLY A 269 18.51 13.57 15.42
CA GLY A 269 19.18 14.63 16.17
C GLY A 269 19.85 15.72 15.32
N GLU A 270 19.98 15.49 14.02
CA GLU A 270 20.68 16.38 13.08
C GLU A 270 19.74 17.23 12.20
N ALA A 271 18.41 17.14 12.41
CA ALA A 271 17.37 17.89 11.69
C ALA A 271 16.74 18.99 12.56
#